data_AF-A0A7Z0TYN3-F1
#
_entry.id   AF-A0A7Z0TYN3-F1
#
_cell.length_a   1.000
_cell.length_b   1.000
_cell.length_c   1.000
_cell.angle_alpha   90.00
_cell.angle_beta   90.00
_cell.angle_gamma   90.00
#
_symmetry.space_group_name_H-M   'P 1'
#
loop_
_entity.id
_entity.type
_entity.pdbx_description
1 polymer ?
#
loop_
_entity_poly.entity_id
_entity_poly.type
_entity_poly.pdbx_seq_one_letter_code
_entity_poly.pdbx_strand_id
1 'polypeptide(L)'
;MSDCYVGEIRMFGFNRQPIGWVACDGRLLPISEYQTLFQLLGVAYGGDGQITFAVPDLRGRLPVHQGQGPGLGNYALGRMAGTETVTLLASQLPPHTHPLLATTAAATATAPGPTLVPAAVSGDNFYVSSIAGNTAAAMGAQTVGVAGGSQPHENCMPTLAVQFCIAWAGLYPSQN
;
A
#
# COMPACT_ATOMS: atom_id res chain seq x y z
N MET A 1 -9.59 17.52 35.71
CA MET A 1 -9.14 17.13 34.35
C MET A 1 -8.51 15.75 34.51
N SER A 2 -8.88 14.73 33.72
CA SER A 2 -8.30 13.40 33.90
C SER A 2 -6.81 13.48 33.61
N ASP A 3 -5.98 13.18 34.61
CA ASP A 3 -4.54 13.11 34.44
C ASP A 3 -4.19 12.11 33.33
N CYS A 4 -3.21 12.44 32.49
CA CYS A 4 -2.69 11.53 31.47
C CYS A 4 -1.50 10.74 32.02
N TYR A 5 -1.23 9.57 31.45
CA TYR A 5 0.03 8.89 31.70
C TYR A 5 1.14 9.45 30.82
N VAL A 6 2.35 9.55 31.34
CA VAL A 6 3.53 9.82 30.49
C VAL A 6 3.63 8.69 29.45
N GLY A 7 3.86 9.05 28.19
CA GLY A 7 3.88 8.12 27.07
C GLY A 7 2.52 7.84 26.43
N GLU A 8 1.42 8.37 26.99
CA GLU A 8 0.09 8.26 26.39
C GLU A 8 0.02 9.03 25.07
N ILE A 9 -0.50 8.39 24.01
CA ILE A 9 -0.71 9.02 22.70
C ILE A 9 -2.20 9.37 22.56
N ARG A 10 -2.49 10.62 22.19
CA ARG A 10 -3.85 11.09 21.90
C ARG A 10 -3.96 11.76 20.54
N MET A 11 -5.16 11.68 19.97
CA MET A 11 -5.56 12.45 18.79
C MET A 11 -6.12 13.81 19.20
N PHE A 12 -5.70 14.85 18.48
CA PHE A 12 -6.13 16.23 18.64
C PHE A 12 -6.67 16.73 17.29
N GLY A 13 -7.89 17.27 17.30
CA GLY A 13 -8.52 17.86 16.11
C GLY A 13 -8.00 19.25 15.73
N PHE A 14 -6.91 19.70 16.36
CA PHE A 14 -6.28 21.01 16.16
C PHE A 14 -4.75 20.84 16.10
N ASN A 15 -4.04 21.86 15.61
CA ASN A 15 -2.59 21.81 15.34
C ASN A 15 -1.68 22.25 16.51
N ARG A 16 -2.26 22.75 17.60
CA ARG A 16 -1.54 23.24 18.78
C ARG A 16 -1.22 22.07 19.72
N GLN A 17 0.03 21.98 20.14
CA GLN A 17 0.45 21.04 21.21
C GLN A 17 0.09 21.64 22.57
N PRO A 18 -0.77 20.98 23.37
CA PRO A 18 -1.02 21.43 24.74
C PRO A 18 0.25 21.33 25.60
N ILE A 19 0.30 22.09 26.69
CA ILE A 19 1.41 21.98 27.67
C ILE A 19 1.48 20.54 28.20
N GLY A 20 2.68 19.98 28.26
CA GLY A 20 2.91 18.59 28.65
C GLY A 20 2.80 17.57 27.51
N TRP A 21 2.59 18.03 26.27
CA TRP A 21 2.48 17.19 25.08
C TRP A 21 3.50 17.59 24.01
N VAL A 22 3.88 16.64 23.17
CA VAL A 22 4.72 16.86 21.99
C VAL A 22 4.13 16.09 20.81
N ALA A 23 4.22 16.62 19.60
CA ALA A 23 3.69 15.94 18.42
C ALA A 23 4.46 14.64 18.13
N CYS A 24 3.75 13.62 17.64
CA CYS A 24 4.32 12.37 17.15
C CYS A 24 4.82 12.53 15.71
N ASP A 25 5.91 13.27 15.51
CA ASP A 25 6.50 13.59 14.21
C ASP A 25 7.93 13.07 14.03
N GLY A 26 8.37 12.12 14.85
CA GLY A 26 9.69 11.49 14.74
C GLY A 26 10.87 12.35 15.18
N ARG A 27 10.64 13.55 15.73
CA ARG A 27 11.73 14.44 16.16
C ARG A 27 12.56 13.84 17.30
N LEU A 28 13.84 14.18 17.33
CA LEU A 28 14.72 13.90 18.47
C LEU A 28 14.45 14.89 19.61
N LEU A 29 14.40 14.39 20.83
CA LEU A 29 14.25 15.13 22.08
C LEU A 29 15.46 14.92 22.99
N PRO A 30 15.92 15.96 23.72
CA PRO A 30 17.00 15.82 24.68
C PRO A 30 16.55 15.02 25.91
N ILE A 31 17.31 13.98 26.27
CA ILE A 31 17.03 13.13 27.43
C ILE A 31 17.05 13.94 28.72
N SER A 32 17.89 14.97 28.81
CA SER A 32 18.02 15.84 29.98
C SER A 32 16.73 16.61 30.32
N GLU A 33 15.85 16.85 29.36
CA GLU A 33 14.58 17.57 29.55
C GLU A 33 13.39 16.61 29.67
N TYR A 34 13.44 15.47 28.98
CA TYR A 34 12.33 14.52 28.87
C TYR A 34 12.65 13.16 29.49
N GLN A 35 13.38 13.15 30.61
CA GLN A 35 13.92 11.94 31.24
C GLN A 35 12.84 10.89 31.54
N THR A 36 11.69 11.31 32.07
CA THR A 36 10.57 10.41 32.40
C THR A 36 9.98 9.75 31.16
N LEU A 37 9.86 10.48 30.05
CA LEU A 37 9.39 9.92 28.78
C LEU A 37 10.43 8.95 28.19
N PHE A 38 11.72 9.31 28.26
CA PHE A 38 12.82 8.44 27.84
C PHE A 38 12.85 7.11 28.61
N GLN A 39 12.58 7.12 29.93
CA GLN A 39 12.52 5.90 30.73
C GLN A 39 11.48 4.89 30.21
N LEU A 40 10.39 5.36 29.60
CA LEU A 40 9.34 4.51 29.05
C LEU A 40 9.63 4.07 27.61
N LEU A 41 10.13 4.98 26.77
CA LEU A 41 10.31 4.71 25.33
C LEU A 41 11.67 4.14 24.98
N GLY A 42 12.71 4.45 25.77
CA GLY A 42 14.10 4.23 25.41
C GLY A 42 14.40 4.82 24.03
N VAL A 43 15.04 4.01 23.18
CA VAL A 43 15.35 4.34 21.77
C VAL A 43 14.44 3.63 20.77
N ALA A 44 13.26 3.17 21.19
CA ALA A 44 12.36 2.39 20.33
C ALA A 44 12.00 3.09 19.02
N TYR A 45 11.99 4.43 19.01
CA TYR A 45 11.70 5.25 17.83
C TYR A 45 12.94 5.94 17.23
N GLY A 46 14.15 5.71 17.79
CA GLY A 46 15.40 6.31 17.36
C GLY A 46 16.12 7.15 18.44
N GLY A 47 17.20 7.80 18.03
CA GLY A 47 18.13 8.54 18.89
C GLY A 47 19.34 7.72 19.33
N ASP A 48 20.24 8.36 20.09
CA ASP A 48 21.50 7.75 20.54
C ASP A 48 21.40 7.09 21.92
N GLY A 49 20.31 7.33 22.66
CA GLY A 49 20.09 6.79 24.01
C GLY A 49 21.02 7.36 25.08
N GLN A 50 21.81 8.39 24.76
CA GLN A 50 22.77 9.04 25.65
C GLN A 50 22.43 10.52 25.84
N ILE A 51 22.23 11.23 24.73
CA ILE A 51 21.87 12.66 24.69
C ILE A 51 20.43 12.81 24.20
N THR A 52 20.00 11.97 23.26
CA THR A 52 18.70 12.10 22.58
C THR A 52 17.97 10.77 22.41
N PHE A 53 16.65 10.88 22.30
CA PHE A 53 15.75 9.81 21.88
C PHE A 53 14.68 10.40 20.96
N ALA A 54 14.00 9.59 20.16
CA ALA A 54 12.92 10.06 19.30
C ALA A 54 11.53 9.76 19.88
N VAL A 55 10.57 10.62 19.55
CA VAL A 55 9.14 10.32 19.66
C VAL A 55 8.67 9.51 18.45
N PRO A 56 7.50 8.84 18.50
CA PRO A 56 6.95 8.17 17.32
C PRO A 56 6.77 9.14 16.16
N ASP A 57 6.92 8.66 14.92
CA ASP A 57 6.44 9.36 13.73
C ASP A 57 5.13 8.71 13.28
N LEU A 58 4.02 9.45 13.38
CA LEU A 58 2.69 8.99 12.97
C LEU A 58 2.17 9.70 11.71
N ARG A 59 3.01 10.51 11.04
CA ARG A 59 2.64 11.15 9.78
C ARG A 59 2.54 10.10 8.68
N GLY A 60 1.42 10.06 7.96
CA GLY A 60 1.16 9.07 6.90
C GLY A 60 0.98 7.64 7.41
N ARG A 61 0.71 7.44 8.71
CA ARG A 61 0.74 6.12 9.35
C ARG A 61 -0.52 5.82 10.14
N LEU A 62 -0.93 4.55 10.08
CA LEU A 62 -1.98 3.98 10.93
C LEU A 62 -1.33 3.20 12.09
N PRO A 63 -1.60 3.56 13.36
CA PRO A 63 -1.09 2.81 14.50
C PRO A 63 -1.61 1.37 14.52
N VAL A 64 -0.72 0.40 14.77
CA VAL A 64 -1.07 -1.01 14.99
C VAL A 64 -0.56 -1.47 16.35
N HIS A 65 -1.27 -2.42 16.97
CA HIS A 65 -0.86 -2.95 18.26
C HIS A 65 0.46 -3.74 18.14
N GLN A 66 1.34 -3.62 19.14
CA GLN A 66 2.60 -4.36 19.17
C GLN A 66 2.42 -5.87 19.44
N GLY A 67 3.42 -6.67 19.10
CA GLY A 67 3.45 -8.12 19.32
C GLY A 67 2.84 -8.92 18.17
N GLN A 68 2.54 -10.18 18.47
CA GLN A 68 2.04 -11.16 17.50
C GLN A 68 0.73 -11.77 17.98
N GLY A 69 -0.36 -11.48 17.26
CA GLY A 69 -1.64 -12.16 17.45
C GLY A 69 -1.70 -13.51 16.71
N PRO A 70 -2.59 -14.44 17.08
CA PRO A 70 -2.77 -15.70 16.36
C PRO A 70 -3.09 -15.46 14.88
N GLY A 71 -2.24 -15.97 13.98
CA GLY A 71 -2.38 -15.79 12.54
C GLY A 71 -2.02 -14.39 12.01
N LEU A 72 -1.51 -13.48 12.86
CA LEU A 72 -1.09 -12.14 12.48
C LEU A 72 0.45 -12.02 12.41
N GLY A 73 0.90 -10.97 11.73
CA GLY A 73 2.31 -10.58 11.73
C GLY A 73 2.80 -10.14 13.12
N ASN A 74 4.10 -10.29 13.36
CA ASN A 74 4.75 -9.78 14.58
C ASN A 74 5.22 -8.33 14.38
N TYR A 75 4.70 -7.40 15.17
CA TYR A 75 5.06 -5.99 15.13
C TYR A 75 5.77 -5.57 16.41
N ALA A 76 7.10 -5.47 16.39
CA ALA A 76 7.84 -4.89 17.52
C ALA A 76 7.46 -3.40 17.69
N LEU A 77 7.48 -2.90 18.92
CA LEU A 77 7.28 -1.48 19.21
C LEU A 77 8.29 -0.62 18.42
N GLY A 78 7.82 0.47 17.82
CA GLY A 78 8.66 1.35 16.99
C GLY A 78 8.92 0.84 15.56
N ARG A 79 8.52 -0.39 15.22
CA ARG A 79 8.65 -0.91 13.85
C ARG A 79 7.74 -0.13 12.89
N MET A 80 8.36 0.45 11.87
CA MET A 80 7.64 1.01 10.72
C MET A 80 7.38 -0.07 9.67
N ALA A 81 6.15 -0.14 9.15
CA ALA A 81 5.73 -1.09 8.12
C ALA A 81 4.67 -0.45 7.19
N GLY A 82 4.40 -1.09 6.05
CA GLY A 82 3.44 -0.64 5.03
C GLY A 82 4.02 0.35 4.02
N THR A 83 3.24 0.65 2.97
CA THR A 83 3.56 1.61 1.91
C THR A 83 2.31 2.40 1.52
N GLU A 84 2.46 3.71 1.28
CA GLU A 84 1.36 4.59 0.82
C GLU A 84 0.95 4.30 -0.62
N THR A 85 1.90 3.88 -1.46
CA THR A 85 1.64 3.44 -2.83
C THR A 85 2.14 2.01 -3.07
N VAL A 86 1.51 1.32 -4.02
CA VAL A 86 1.89 -0.03 -4.45
C VAL A 86 1.87 -0.08 -5.97
N THR A 87 2.94 -0.63 -6.56
CA THR A 87 2.96 -0.98 -7.98
C THR A 87 2.43 -2.38 -8.15
N LEU A 88 1.35 -2.55 -8.93
CA LEU A 88 0.85 -3.87 -9.28
C LEU A 88 1.79 -4.54 -10.29
N LEU A 89 2.41 -5.63 -9.86
CA LEU A 89 3.21 -6.51 -10.69
C LEU A 89 2.32 -7.56 -11.36
N ALA A 90 2.75 -8.07 -12.51
CA ALA A 90 2.04 -9.14 -13.22
C ALA A 90 1.85 -10.40 -12.35
N SER A 91 2.76 -10.68 -11.42
CA SER A 91 2.67 -11.78 -10.46
C SER A 91 1.56 -11.62 -9.42
N GLN A 92 1.01 -10.41 -9.26
CA GLN A 92 -0.11 -10.13 -8.35
C GLN A 92 -1.47 -10.22 -9.07
N LEU A 93 -1.48 -10.52 -10.36
CA LEU A 93 -2.69 -10.72 -11.16
C LEU A 93 -2.82 -12.20 -11.53
N PRO A 94 -4.06 -12.74 -11.63
CA PRO A 94 -4.26 -14.06 -12.20
C PRO A 94 -3.64 -14.15 -13.61
N PRO A 95 -2.89 -15.23 -13.91
CA PRO A 95 -2.40 -15.47 -15.26
C PRO A 95 -3.58 -15.51 -16.24
N HIS A 96 -3.52 -14.66 -17.26
CA HIS A 96 -4.50 -14.64 -18.34
C HIS A 96 -3.79 -14.39 -19.67
N THR A 97 -4.41 -14.81 -20.76
CA THR A 97 -3.89 -14.61 -22.12
C THR A 97 -5.04 -14.20 -23.04
N HIS A 98 -4.72 -13.46 -24.10
CA HIS A 98 -5.64 -13.10 -25.16
C HIS A 98 -5.18 -13.76 -26.46
N PRO A 99 -5.56 -15.01 -26.73
CA PRO A 99 -5.22 -15.65 -28.00
C PRO A 99 -6.04 -15.02 -29.12
N LEU A 100 -5.36 -14.49 -30.13
CA LEU A 100 -5.99 -14.20 -31.41
C LEU A 100 -5.92 -15.45 -32.28
N LEU A 101 -7.10 -15.89 -32.75
CA LEU A 101 -7.23 -17.09 -33.58
C LEU A 101 -7.63 -16.68 -35.00
N ALA A 102 -7.09 -17.41 -35.98
CA ALA A 102 -7.47 -17.31 -37.38
C ALA A 102 -7.95 -18.69 -37.89
N THR A 103 -8.55 -18.71 -39.08
CA THR A 103 -8.98 -19.94 -39.76
C THR A 103 -8.42 -20.00 -41.18
N THR A 104 -8.31 -21.21 -41.72
CA THR A 104 -7.94 -21.44 -43.13
C THR A 104 -9.16 -21.43 -44.07
N ALA A 105 -10.38 -21.23 -43.55
CA ALA A 105 -11.57 -21.03 -44.37
C ALA A 105 -11.42 -19.82 -45.29
N ALA A 106 -12.05 -19.85 -46.47
CA ALA A 106 -12.09 -18.69 -47.35
C ALA A 106 -12.88 -17.53 -46.72
N ALA A 107 -12.31 -16.33 -46.73
CA ALA A 107 -12.94 -15.13 -46.22
C ALA A 107 -14.17 -14.71 -47.05
N THR A 108 -15.18 -14.16 -46.37
CA THR A 108 -16.44 -13.68 -46.97
C THR A 108 -16.79 -12.24 -46.61
N ALA A 109 -16.00 -11.60 -45.75
CA ALA A 109 -16.19 -10.21 -45.33
C ALA A 109 -14.89 -9.41 -45.47
N THR A 110 -15.01 -8.15 -45.91
CA THR A 110 -13.91 -7.18 -46.07
C THR A 110 -13.54 -6.46 -44.77
N ALA A 111 -14.46 -6.36 -43.81
CA ALA A 111 -14.29 -5.62 -42.56
C ALA A 111 -14.41 -6.52 -41.33
N PRO A 112 -13.71 -6.21 -40.22
CA PRO A 112 -13.84 -6.95 -38.97
C PRO A 112 -15.20 -6.71 -38.31
N GLY A 113 -15.60 -7.61 -37.41
CA GLY A 113 -16.87 -7.52 -36.68
C GLY A 113 -16.90 -8.46 -35.47
N PRO A 114 -17.92 -8.33 -34.59
CA PRO A 114 -17.95 -9.03 -33.30
C PRO A 114 -17.92 -10.56 -33.38
N THR A 115 -18.35 -11.12 -34.50
CA THR A 115 -18.42 -12.57 -34.76
C THR A 115 -17.47 -13.02 -35.87
N LEU A 116 -16.63 -12.11 -36.37
CA LEU A 116 -15.74 -12.34 -37.50
C LEU A 116 -14.32 -12.63 -36.98
N VAL A 117 -13.69 -13.66 -37.55
CA VAL A 117 -12.27 -13.97 -37.31
C VAL A 117 -11.45 -13.82 -38.59
N PRO A 118 -10.14 -13.52 -38.51
CA PRO A 118 -9.26 -13.55 -39.65
C PRO A 118 -9.29 -14.91 -40.36
N ALA A 119 -9.32 -14.89 -41.68
CA ALA A 119 -9.51 -16.07 -42.53
C ALA A 119 -8.52 -16.07 -43.71
N ALA A 120 -8.50 -17.13 -44.51
CA ALA A 120 -7.71 -17.15 -45.74
C ALA A 120 -8.29 -16.13 -46.74
N VAL A 121 -7.45 -15.22 -47.23
CA VAL A 121 -7.85 -14.12 -48.12
C VAL A 121 -8.52 -14.66 -49.38
N SER A 122 -9.65 -14.06 -49.76
CA SER A 122 -10.41 -14.40 -50.96
C SER A 122 -10.87 -13.12 -51.65
N GLY A 123 -10.17 -12.71 -52.71
CA GLY A 123 -10.31 -11.37 -53.27
C GLY A 123 -9.97 -10.32 -52.21
N ASP A 124 -10.87 -9.36 -52.01
CA ASP A 124 -10.73 -8.30 -50.98
C ASP A 124 -11.28 -8.71 -49.61
N ASN A 125 -11.75 -9.95 -49.43
CA ASN A 125 -12.25 -10.43 -48.15
C ASN A 125 -11.11 -10.93 -47.25
N PHE A 126 -11.17 -10.57 -45.96
CA PHE A 126 -10.18 -10.92 -44.95
C PHE A 126 -10.76 -11.69 -43.74
N TYR A 127 -12.09 -11.71 -43.57
CA TYR A 127 -12.75 -12.28 -42.39
C TYR A 127 -13.88 -13.25 -42.72
N VAL A 128 -14.23 -14.12 -41.77
CA VAL A 128 -15.37 -15.06 -41.85
C VAL A 128 -16.10 -15.16 -40.51
N SER A 129 -17.41 -15.43 -40.53
CA SER A 129 -18.27 -15.44 -39.33
C SER A 129 -18.35 -16.78 -38.59
N SER A 130 -17.75 -17.83 -39.15
CA SER A 130 -17.82 -19.17 -38.56
C SER A 130 -16.54 -19.94 -38.80
N ILE A 131 -16.06 -20.57 -37.73
CA ILE A 131 -14.97 -21.55 -37.75
C ILE A 131 -15.51 -22.99 -37.83
N ALA A 132 -16.82 -23.19 -37.99
CA ALA A 132 -17.41 -24.52 -38.02
C ALA A 132 -16.76 -25.39 -39.10
N GLY A 133 -16.20 -26.54 -38.70
CA GLY A 133 -15.50 -27.46 -39.59
C GLY A 133 -14.04 -27.09 -39.90
N ASN A 134 -13.51 -25.98 -39.36
CA ASN A 134 -12.13 -25.55 -39.55
C ASN A 134 -11.33 -25.60 -38.24
N THR A 135 -10.01 -25.78 -38.36
CA THR A 135 -9.10 -25.73 -37.21
C THR A 135 -8.64 -24.29 -36.97
N ALA A 136 -8.81 -23.79 -35.76
CA ALA A 136 -8.25 -22.50 -35.37
C ALA A 136 -6.71 -22.57 -35.38
N ALA A 137 -6.08 -21.60 -36.05
CA ALA A 137 -4.64 -21.40 -36.04
C ALA A 137 -4.29 -20.27 -35.07
N ALA A 138 -3.29 -20.50 -34.20
CA ALA A 138 -2.75 -19.46 -33.35
C ALA A 138 -2.00 -18.43 -34.20
N MET A 139 -2.33 -17.16 -34.05
CA MET A 139 -1.58 -16.07 -34.70
C MET A 139 -0.28 -15.78 -33.92
N GLY A 140 0.69 -15.13 -34.57
CA GLY A 140 1.97 -14.78 -33.96
C GLY A 140 1.79 -13.89 -32.72
N ALA A 141 2.68 -14.04 -31.72
CA ALA A 141 2.56 -13.35 -30.44
C ALA A 141 2.57 -11.81 -30.56
N GLN A 142 3.14 -11.24 -31.62
CA GLN A 142 3.13 -9.78 -31.86
C GLN A 142 1.76 -9.24 -32.30
N THR A 143 0.79 -10.11 -32.61
CA THR A 143 -0.56 -9.67 -33.01
C THR A 143 -1.39 -9.16 -31.84
N VAL A 144 -0.96 -9.43 -30.60
CA VAL A 144 -1.52 -8.89 -29.37
C VAL A 144 -0.43 -8.21 -28.56
N GLY A 145 -0.65 -6.94 -28.18
CA GLY A 145 0.27 -6.19 -27.34
C GLY A 145 0.14 -6.57 -25.87
N VAL A 146 1.21 -6.36 -25.09
CA VAL A 146 1.12 -6.40 -23.63
C VAL A 146 0.40 -5.14 -23.15
N ALA A 147 -0.57 -5.30 -22.25
CA ALA A 147 -1.27 -4.19 -21.61
C ALA A 147 -0.84 -4.04 -20.15
N GLY A 148 -0.77 -2.79 -19.67
CA GLY A 148 -0.33 -2.43 -18.31
C GLY A 148 0.95 -1.59 -18.32
N GLY A 149 1.01 -0.58 -17.45
CA GLY A 149 2.12 0.39 -17.41
C GLY A 149 3.00 0.32 -16.16
N SER A 150 2.77 -0.67 -15.30
CA SER A 150 3.45 -0.83 -13.98
C SER A 150 3.53 0.47 -13.20
N GLN A 151 2.48 1.29 -13.25
CA GLN A 151 2.42 2.52 -12.47
C GLN A 151 1.92 2.22 -11.06
N PRO A 152 2.48 2.89 -10.04
CA PRO A 152 1.97 2.78 -8.68
C PRO A 152 0.54 3.33 -8.60
N HIS A 153 -0.27 2.71 -7.74
CA HIS A 153 -1.56 3.23 -7.31
C HIS A 153 -1.54 3.56 -5.82
N GLU A 154 -2.46 4.42 -5.40
CA GLU A 154 -2.72 4.70 -3.98
C GLU A 154 -3.14 3.43 -3.24
N ASN A 155 -2.50 3.19 -2.10
CA ASN A 155 -2.78 2.06 -1.20
C ASN A 155 -3.32 2.55 0.16
N CYS A 156 -3.56 3.86 0.29
CA CYS A 156 -4.17 4.44 1.47
C CYS A 156 -5.70 4.28 1.45
N MET A 157 -6.27 3.85 2.58
CA MET A 157 -7.72 3.93 2.80
C MET A 157 -8.17 5.40 2.90
N PRO A 158 -9.47 5.70 2.67
CA PRO A 158 -10.00 7.02 2.98
C PRO A 158 -9.67 7.43 4.42
N THR A 159 -9.00 8.57 4.59
CA THR A 159 -8.47 9.03 5.88
C THR A 159 -8.74 10.51 6.10
N LEU A 160 -8.87 10.91 7.37
CA LEU A 160 -8.96 12.29 7.80
C LEU A 160 -7.79 12.60 8.72
N ALA A 161 -7.01 13.63 8.38
CA ALA A 161 -5.83 14.00 9.15
C ALA A 161 -6.20 14.68 10.47
N VAL A 162 -5.65 14.17 11.57
CA VAL A 162 -5.66 14.77 12.90
C VAL A 162 -4.25 14.76 13.47
N GLN A 163 -3.97 15.60 14.47
CA GLN A 163 -2.66 15.64 15.10
C GLN A 163 -2.56 14.55 16.17
N PHE A 164 -1.50 13.74 16.11
CA PHE A 164 -1.14 12.86 17.21
C PHE A 164 -0.11 13.55 18.10
N CYS A 165 -0.33 13.54 19.40
CA CYS A 165 0.66 13.97 20.38
C CYS A 165 0.85 12.91 21.47
N ILE A 166 2.06 12.86 22.02
CA ILE A 166 2.43 12.02 23.15
C ILE A 166 2.66 12.89 24.38
N ALA A 167 2.16 12.45 25.53
CA ALA A 167 2.35 13.15 26.80
C ALA A 167 3.77 12.94 27.32
N TRP A 168 4.52 14.03 27.52
CA TRP A 168 5.82 14.00 28.19
C TRP A 168 5.73 14.36 29.68
N ALA A 169 4.63 15.01 30.10
CA ALA A 169 4.31 15.29 31.49
C ALA A 169 2.97 14.64 31.87
N GLY A 170 2.91 14.01 33.05
CA GLY A 170 1.74 13.27 33.52
C GLY A 170 2.08 12.30 34.65
N LEU A 171 1.18 11.36 34.93
CA LEU A 171 1.42 10.28 35.88
C LEU A 171 2.38 9.24 35.28
N TYR A 172 3.34 8.78 36.07
CA TYR A 172 4.21 7.68 35.64
C TYR A 172 3.43 6.34 35.72
N PRO A 173 3.41 5.51 34.67
CA PRO A 173 2.69 4.23 34.68
C PRO A 173 3.49 3.16 35.43
N SER A 174 3.52 3.21 36.76
CA SER A 174 4.17 2.20 37.60
C SER A 174 3.45 0.84 37.49
N GLN A 175 4.23 -0.23 37.41
CA GLN A 175 3.71 -1.59 37.60
C GLN A 175 3.47 -1.80 39.11
N ASN A 176 2.27 -2.26 39.48
CA ASN A 176 1.96 -2.71 40.84
C ASN A 176 2.48 -4.12 41.08
#